data_AF-A0A8T5YQY7-F1
#
_entry.id   AF-A0A8T5YQY7-F1
#
_cell.length_a   1.000
_cell.length_b   1.000
_cell.length_c   1.000
_cell.angle_alpha   90.00
_cell.angle_beta   90.00
_cell.angle_gamma   90.00
#
_symmetry.space_group_name_H-M   'P 1'
#
loop_
_entity.id
_entity.type
_entity.pdbx_description
1 polymer ?
#
loop_
_entity_poly.entity_id
_entity_poly.type
_entity_poly.pdbx_seq_one_letter_code
_entity_poly.pdbx_strand_id
1 'polypeptide(L)'
;TLDANNTPQITCGTTLANHTCSNPYTGSTFGIGHSTIDISEKIKLCEALKNKQYQWVITEAFELFEDYIKKIYAHTVSIHYHFWSPSEFPKVQIDKNGDMETYYEAMKNKSLKTFLKVFRRKLPNFRDVEINNKIGKNYRFEITLIELLRHTIVHNAGKFADTEKFINKVLDESSISGKTRNNWEREIRQYIAKEQDSDIIMLLERPSEKLGSMGWHFKKAEYLLG
;
A
#
# COMPACT_ATOMS: atom_id res chain seq x y z
N THR A 1 -32.85 -26.34 -30.75
CA THR A 1 -31.74 -26.72 -31.64
C THR A 1 -30.49 -26.03 -31.13
N LEU A 2 -29.59 -26.79 -30.48
CA LEU A 2 -28.28 -26.31 -30.06
C LEU A 2 -27.43 -26.18 -31.33
N ASP A 3 -27.02 -24.96 -31.68
CA ASP A 3 -26.13 -24.71 -32.81
C ASP A 3 -24.79 -25.42 -32.58
N ALA A 4 -24.55 -26.48 -33.35
CA ALA A 4 -23.34 -27.29 -33.31
C ALA A 4 -22.10 -26.59 -33.93
N ASN A 5 -22.21 -25.31 -34.28
CA ASN A 5 -21.20 -24.56 -35.04
C ASN A 5 -20.38 -23.55 -34.21
N ASN A 6 -20.63 -23.43 -32.90
CA ASN A 6 -19.87 -22.55 -31.99
C ASN A 6 -19.16 -23.35 -30.89
N THR A 7 -18.55 -24.49 -31.24
CA THR A 7 -17.69 -25.20 -30.29
C THR A 7 -16.40 -24.37 -30.14
N PRO A 8 -16.14 -23.73 -28.98
CA PRO A 8 -14.92 -22.94 -28.81
C PRO A 8 -13.71 -23.84 -29.05
N GLN A 9 -12.72 -23.33 -29.76
CA GLN A 9 -11.50 -24.08 -30.08
C GLN A 9 -10.75 -24.40 -28.77
N ILE A 10 -10.88 -25.64 -28.28
CA ILE A 10 -10.26 -26.08 -27.04
C ILE A 10 -8.79 -26.35 -27.32
N THR A 11 -7.90 -25.50 -26.82
CA THR A 11 -6.44 -25.72 -26.83
C THR A 11 -6.02 -26.58 -25.64
N CYS A 12 -4.85 -27.23 -25.73
CA CYS A 12 -4.28 -27.95 -24.59
C CYS A 12 -4.12 -27.00 -23.39
N GLY A 13 -4.69 -27.35 -22.24
CA GLY A 13 -4.67 -26.52 -21.03
C GLY A 13 -5.95 -25.70 -20.76
N THR A 14 -6.94 -25.69 -21.65
CA THR A 14 -8.20 -25.00 -21.38
C THR A 14 -9.04 -25.76 -20.35
N THR A 15 -9.49 -25.07 -19.29
CA THR A 15 -10.42 -25.60 -18.30
C THR A 15 -11.82 -25.09 -18.58
N LEU A 16 -12.79 -26.00 -18.66
CA LEU A 16 -14.22 -25.70 -18.72
C LEU A 16 -14.83 -25.90 -17.32
N ALA A 17 -15.54 -24.89 -16.83
CA ALA A 17 -16.27 -24.98 -15.56
C ALA A 17 -17.75 -24.66 -15.80
N ASN A 18 -18.64 -25.51 -15.30
CA ASN A 18 -20.07 -25.25 -15.26
C ASN A 18 -20.43 -24.65 -13.91
N HIS A 19 -21.13 -23.53 -13.92
CA HIS A 19 -21.58 -22.83 -12.72
C HIS A 19 -23.01 -23.22 -12.42
N THR A 20 -23.25 -23.73 -11.22
CA THR A 20 -24.57 -24.12 -10.75
C THR A 20 -24.90 -23.39 -9.46
N CYS A 21 -26.19 -23.16 -9.22
CA CYS A 21 -26.69 -22.61 -7.96
C CYS A 21 -27.84 -23.46 -7.44
N SER A 22 -27.84 -23.68 -6.14
CA SER A 22 -28.93 -24.34 -5.44
C SER A 22 -29.98 -23.31 -5.04
N ASN A 23 -31.21 -23.52 -5.48
CA ASN A 23 -32.35 -22.70 -5.09
C ASN A 23 -32.76 -23.09 -3.64
N PRO A 24 -32.69 -22.17 -2.67
CA PRO A 24 -33.01 -22.48 -1.27
C PRO A 24 -34.51 -22.70 -1.02
N TYR A 25 -35.38 -22.26 -1.93
CA TYR A 25 -36.84 -22.40 -1.78
C TYR A 25 -37.39 -23.70 -2.36
N THR A 26 -36.74 -24.24 -3.38
CA THR A 26 -37.19 -25.46 -4.08
C THR A 26 -36.28 -26.65 -3.84
N GLY A 27 -35.09 -26.46 -3.28
CA GLY A 27 -34.07 -27.50 -3.09
C GLY A 27 -33.44 -27.99 -4.40
N SER A 28 -33.82 -27.43 -5.55
CA SER A 28 -33.29 -27.83 -6.85
C SER A 28 -32.02 -27.04 -7.19
N THR A 29 -31.04 -27.73 -7.80
CA THR A 29 -29.86 -27.09 -8.38
C THR A 29 -30.11 -26.81 -9.86
N PHE A 30 -29.86 -25.58 -10.29
CA PHE A 30 -29.98 -25.19 -11.70
C PHE A 30 -28.65 -24.61 -12.22
N GLY A 31 -28.41 -24.78 -13.52
CA GLY A 31 -27.24 -24.23 -14.18
C GLY A 31 -27.41 -22.72 -14.40
N ILE A 32 -26.39 -21.95 -14.01
CA ILE A 32 -26.33 -20.49 -14.26
C ILE A 32 -25.57 -20.21 -15.55
N GLY A 33 -24.54 -21.01 -15.86
CA GLY A 33 -23.73 -20.80 -17.06
C GLY A 33 -22.48 -21.66 -17.07
N HIS A 34 -21.54 -21.31 -17.95
CA HIS A 34 -20.24 -21.95 -18.04
C HIS A 34 -19.15 -20.91 -18.30
N SER A 35 -17.92 -21.22 -17.91
CA SER A 35 -16.74 -20.43 -18.24
C SER A 35 -15.65 -21.31 -18.85
N THR A 36 -14.98 -20.79 -19.86
CA THR A 36 -13.74 -21.36 -20.40
C THR A 36 -12.59 -20.43 -20.01
N ILE A 37 -11.49 -21.02 -19.56
CA ILE A 37 -10.28 -20.27 -19.23
C ILE A 37 -9.06 -21.11 -19.56
N ASP A 38 -8.05 -20.51 -20.19
CA ASP A 38 -6.80 -21.21 -20.47
C ASP A 38 -5.78 -21.07 -19.31
N ILE A 39 -4.68 -21.83 -19.38
CA ILE A 39 -3.62 -21.77 -18.36
C ILE A 39 -2.96 -20.39 -18.29
N SER A 40 -2.78 -19.70 -19.43
CA SER A 40 -2.14 -18.38 -19.47
C SER A 40 -3.00 -17.34 -18.75
N GLU A 41 -4.31 -17.36 -18.99
CA GLU A 41 -5.29 -16.52 -18.30
C GLU A 41 -5.33 -16.84 -16.81
N LYS A 42 -5.31 -18.13 -16.43
CA LYS A 42 -5.20 -18.52 -15.02
C LYS A 42 -3.95 -17.96 -14.35
N ILE A 43 -2.79 -18.04 -15.01
CA ILE A 43 -1.52 -17.49 -14.49
C ILE A 43 -1.65 -15.97 -14.27
N LYS A 44 -2.17 -15.23 -15.25
CA LYS A 44 -2.38 -13.78 -15.14
C LYS A 44 -3.31 -13.42 -13.99
N LEU A 45 -4.41 -14.18 -13.82
CA LEU A 45 -5.33 -13.99 -12.69
C LEU A 45 -4.65 -14.27 -11.35
N CYS A 46 -3.84 -15.33 -11.26
CA CYS A 46 -3.07 -15.64 -10.06
C CYS A 46 -2.07 -14.53 -9.71
N GLU A 47 -1.36 -13.98 -10.69
CA GLU A 47 -0.45 -12.86 -10.51
C GLU A 47 -1.20 -11.60 -10.04
N ALA A 48 -2.31 -11.25 -10.69
CA ALA A 48 -3.14 -10.12 -10.31
C ALA A 48 -3.69 -10.26 -8.87
N LEU A 49 -4.17 -11.45 -8.50
CA LEU A 49 -4.64 -11.75 -7.16
C LEU A 49 -3.51 -11.67 -6.12
N LYS A 50 -2.34 -12.24 -6.41
CA LYS A 50 -1.17 -12.15 -5.54
C LYS A 50 -0.72 -10.70 -5.35
N ASN A 51 -0.70 -9.90 -6.41
CA ASN A 51 -0.39 -8.47 -6.33
C ASN A 51 -1.39 -7.73 -5.44
N LYS A 52 -2.68 -8.05 -5.58
CA LYS A 52 -3.75 -7.49 -4.73
C LYS A 52 -3.58 -7.85 -3.27
N GLN A 53 -3.24 -9.10 -2.97
CA GLN A 53 -2.94 -9.52 -1.60
C GLN A 53 -1.79 -8.69 -1.00
N TYR A 54 -0.70 -8.48 -1.74
CA TYR A 54 0.40 -7.63 -1.27
C TYR A 54 0.02 -6.16 -1.07
N GLN A 55 -0.83 -5.60 -1.95
CA GLN A 55 -1.36 -4.25 -1.78
C GLN A 55 -2.14 -4.13 -0.46
N TRP A 56 -2.96 -5.13 -0.13
CA TRP A 56 -3.72 -5.15 1.13
C TRP A 56 -2.84 -5.34 2.35
N VAL A 57 -1.83 -6.22 2.30
CA VAL A 57 -0.87 -6.40 3.40
C VAL A 57 -0.17 -5.09 3.74
N ILE A 58 0.30 -4.34 2.74
CA ILE A 58 0.94 -3.03 2.98
C ILE A 58 -0.06 -2.02 3.58
N THR A 59 -1.29 -2.03 3.09
CA THR A 59 -2.35 -1.16 3.60
C THR A 59 -2.62 -1.40 5.09
N GLU A 60 -2.77 -2.66 5.49
CA GLU A 60 -3.00 -3.07 6.87
C GLU A 60 -1.78 -2.81 7.77
N ALA A 61 -0.58 -3.16 7.30
CA ALA A 61 0.66 -2.91 8.03
C ALA A 61 0.87 -1.41 8.30
N PHE A 62 0.55 -0.56 7.32
CA PHE A 62 0.67 0.88 7.48
C PHE A 62 -0.39 1.45 8.43
N GLU A 63 -1.61 0.91 8.45
CA GLU A 63 -2.63 1.29 9.43
C GLU A 63 -2.20 0.98 10.86
N LEU A 64 -1.62 -0.21 11.09
CA LEU A 64 -1.04 -0.59 12.39
C LEU A 64 0.14 0.32 12.77
N PHE A 65 1.00 0.67 11.81
CA PHE A 65 2.08 1.62 12.02
C PHE A 65 1.57 3.02 12.40
N GLU A 66 0.56 3.52 11.69
CA GLU A 66 -0.05 4.82 11.99
C GLU A 66 -0.67 4.82 13.40
N ASP A 67 -1.37 3.75 13.77
CA ASP A 67 -1.93 3.59 15.11
C ASP A 67 -0.85 3.54 16.20
N TYR A 68 0.24 2.81 15.94
CA TYR A 68 1.39 2.73 16.84
C TYR A 68 2.02 4.10 17.10
N ILE A 69 2.26 4.90 16.05
CA ILE A 69 2.83 6.25 16.20
C ILE A 69 1.88 7.16 16.97
N LYS A 70 0.57 7.06 16.74
CA LYS A 70 -0.45 7.80 17.52
C LYS A 70 -0.38 7.42 19.00
N LYS A 71 -0.29 6.13 19.32
CA LYS A 71 -0.17 5.65 20.71
C LYS A 71 1.11 6.12 21.39
N ILE A 72 2.26 6.09 20.69
CA ILE A 72 3.51 6.66 21.21
C ILE A 72 3.34 8.15 21.51
N TYR A 73 2.72 8.90 20.60
CA TYR A 73 2.53 10.33 20.81
C TYR A 73 1.62 10.60 22.02
N ALA A 74 0.51 9.87 22.16
CA ALA A 74 -0.41 10.01 23.30
C ALA A 74 0.31 9.75 24.63
N HIS A 75 1.07 8.66 24.68
CA HIS A 75 1.87 8.31 25.84
C HIS A 75 2.93 9.38 26.14
N THR A 76 3.64 9.86 25.12
CA THR A 76 4.65 10.92 25.25
C THR A 76 4.04 12.19 25.84
N VAL A 77 2.84 12.57 25.39
CA VAL A 77 2.14 13.75 25.91
C VAL A 77 1.67 13.54 27.35
N SER A 78 1.17 12.35 27.70
CA SER A 78 0.71 12.05 29.07
C SER A 78 1.83 12.16 30.11
N ILE A 79 3.09 11.92 29.72
CA ILE A 79 4.27 12.05 30.59
C ILE A 79 4.89 13.45 30.45
N HIS A 80 4.97 13.95 29.22
CA HIS A 80 5.65 15.18 28.85
C HIS A 80 4.71 16.13 28.10
N TYR A 81 3.85 16.82 28.85
CA TYR A 81 2.84 17.73 28.30
C TYR A 81 3.40 18.79 27.33
N HIS A 82 4.68 19.18 27.44
CA HIS A 82 5.29 20.14 26.51
C HIS A 82 5.41 19.65 25.06
N PHE A 83 5.16 18.36 24.81
CA PHE A 83 4.97 17.80 23.46
C PHE A 83 3.61 18.16 22.87
N TRP A 84 2.61 18.39 23.73
CA TRP A 84 1.30 18.86 23.30
C TRP A 84 1.43 20.18 22.54
N SER A 85 0.83 20.24 21.36
CA SER A 85 0.87 21.41 20.49
C SER A 85 -0.55 21.88 20.24
N PRO A 86 -1.09 22.82 21.06
CA PRO A 86 -2.45 23.33 20.86
C PRO A 86 -2.71 23.84 19.44
N SER A 87 -1.68 24.37 18.77
CA SER A 87 -1.74 24.81 17.37
C SER A 87 -2.02 23.67 16.37
N GLU A 88 -1.55 22.45 16.64
CA GLU A 88 -1.77 21.28 15.78
C GLU A 88 -3.07 20.54 16.17
N PHE A 89 -3.57 20.79 17.39
CA PHE A 89 -4.79 20.20 17.95
C PHE A 89 -5.78 21.27 18.49
N PRO A 90 -6.19 22.27 17.68
CA PRO A 90 -6.92 23.44 18.18
C PRO A 90 -8.33 23.14 18.69
N LYS A 91 -8.92 22.02 18.27
CA LYS A 91 -10.28 21.59 18.65
C LYS A 91 -10.30 20.61 19.83
N VAL A 92 -9.14 20.35 20.42
CA VAL A 92 -8.98 19.33 21.45
C VAL A 92 -8.66 20.02 22.78
N GLN A 93 -9.66 20.12 23.64
CA GLN A 93 -9.49 20.59 25.02
C GLN A 93 -9.26 19.38 25.91
N ILE A 94 -8.04 19.23 26.41
CA ILE A 94 -7.66 18.16 27.33
C ILE A 94 -7.02 18.79 28.55
N ASP A 95 -7.43 18.34 29.73
CA ASP A 95 -6.81 18.72 30.98
C ASP A 95 -5.34 18.29 31.00
N LYS A 96 -4.46 19.12 31.57
CA LYS A 96 -3.01 18.88 31.57
C LYS A 96 -2.59 17.52 32.15
N ASN A 97 -3.46 16.87 32.92
CA ASN A 97 -3.24 15.59 33.58
C ASN A 97 -4.06 14.43 32.97
N GLY A 98 -4.53 14.55 31.72
CA GLY A 98 -5.19 13.45 31.03
C GLY A 98 -4.32 12.20 30.96
N ASP A 99 -4.94 11.02 31.04
CA ASP A 99 -4.24 9.77 30.80
C ASP A 99 -3.98 9.54 29.30
N MET A 100 -3.21 8.50 28.99
CA MET A 100 -2.83 8.18 27.61
C MET A 100 -4.06 7.92 26.71
N GLU A 101 -5.10 7.26 27.24
CA GLU A 101 -6.33 6.96 26.50
C GLU A 101 -7.10 8.24 26.12
N THR A 102 -7.20 9.19 27.06
CA THR A 102 -7.82 10.50 26.83
C THR A 102 -7.13 11.25 25.69
N TYR A 103 -5.79 11.26 25.68
CA TYR A 103 -5.03 11.89 24.60
C TYR A 103 -5.20 11.17 23.26
N TYR A 104 -5.18 9.84 23.27
CA TYR A 104 -5.33 9.03 22.07
C TYR A 104 -6.71 9.24 21.41
N GLU A 105 -7.79 9.10 22.17
CA GLU A 105 -9.16 9.22 21.67
C GLU A 105 -9.44 10.60 21.05
N ALA A 106 -8.86 11.64 21.64
CA ALA A 106 -9.06 13.01 21.15
C ALA A 106 -8.34 13.30 19.82
N MET A 107 -7.34 12.49 19.44
CA MET A 107 -6.51 12.72 18.26
C MET A 107 -6.49 11.57 17.27
N LYS A 108 -7.19 10.46 17.53
CA LYS A 108 -7.17 9.23 16.70
C LYS A 108 -7.48 9.47 15.22
N ASN A 109 -8.34 10.45 14.93
CA ASN A 109 -8.76 10.82 13.58
C ASN A 109 -7.80 11.79 12.87
N LYS A 110 -6.66 12.16 13.48
CA LYS A 110 -5.65 13.01 12.86
C LYS A 110 -4.71 12.20 11.99
N SER A 111 -4.22 12.82 10.92
CA SER A 111 -3.26 12.20 10.01
C SER A 111 -1.92 11.96 10.71
N LEU A 112 -1.28 10.83 10.39
CA LEU A 112 0.10 10.52 10.78
C LEU A 112 1.08 11.71 10.64
N LYS A 113 0.97 12.44 9.52
CA LYS A 113 1.81 13.62 9.20
C LYS A 113 1.84 14.66 10.32
N THR A 114 0.73 14.88 11.01
CA THR A 114 0.64 15.83 12.13
C THR A 114 1.56 15.43 13.27
N PHE A 115 1.57 14.15 13.64
CA PHE A 115 2.39 13.62 14.73
C PHE A 115 3.88 13.63 14.37
N LEU A 116 4.22 13.16 13.17
CA LEU A 116 5.60 13.17 12.68
C LEU A 116 6.16 14.59 12.61
N LYS A 117 5.35 15.59 12.21
CA LYS A 117 5.75 17.01 12.23
C LYS A 117 6.12 17.48 13.64
N VAL A 118 5.34 17.10 14.65
CA VAL A 118 5.65 17.45 16.05
C VAL A 118 6.93 16.76 16.51
N PHE A 119 7.07 15.45 16.27
CA PHE A 119 8.29 14.71 16.64
C PHE A 119 9.53 15.29 15.97
N ARG A 120 9.51 15.54 14.66
CA ARG A 120 10.64 16.14 13.93
C ARG A 120 11.01 17.54 14.43
N ARG A 121 10.05 18.30 14.93
CA ARG A 121 10.27 19.65 15.51
C ARG A 121 10.85 19.58 16.92
N LYS A 122 10.34 18.67 17.76
CA LYS A 122 10.68 18.57 19.18
C LYS A 122 11.88 17.65 19.45
N LEU A 123 12.19 16.73 18.55
CA LEU A 123 13.28 15.76 18.63
C LEU A 123 14.20 15.88 17.39
N PRO A 124 15.20 16.77 17.42
CA PRO A 124 16.12 16.95 16.29
C PRO A 124 16.86 15.66 15.89
N ASN A 125 17.24 14.83 16.86
CA ASN A 125 17.89 13.55 16.61
C ASN A 125 16.99 12.57 15.83
N PHE A 126 15.66 12.61 16.08
CA PHE A 126 14.70 11.82 15.32
C PHE A 126 14.66 12.28 13.85
N ARG A 127 14.63 13.59 13.63
CA ARG A 127 14.64 14.19 12.29
C ARG A 127 15.90 13.83 11.50
N ASP A 128 17.04 13.74 12.18
CA ASP A 128 18.32 13.39 11.59
C ASP A 128 18.42 11.89 11.26
N VAL A 129 18.09 11.00 12.20
CA VAL A 129 18.18 9.55 11.99
C VAL A 129 17.22 9.03 10.92
N GLU A 130 16.11 9.73 10.64
CA GLU A 130 15.23 9.42 9.52
C GLU A 130 15.94 9.42 8.16
N ILE A 131 17.04 10.18 8.03
CA ILE A 131 17.76 10.38 6.77
C ILE A 131 19.21 9.88 6.87
N ASN A 132 19.87 10.16 8.00
CA ASN A 132 21.30 9.94 8.24
C ASN A 132 21.53 8.77 9.23
N ASN A 133 20.86 7.64 9.03
CA ASN A 133 21.09 6.44 9.86
C ASN A 133 22.22 5.56 9.30
N LYS A 134 22.73 4.69 10.17
CA LYS A 134 23.80 3.72 9.85
C LYS A 134 23.40 2.66 8.82
N ILE A 135 22.10 2.50 8.57
CA ILE A 135 21.55 1.52 7.60
C ILE A 135 21.55 2.14 6.19
N GLY A 136 21.66 3.46 6.06
CA GLY A 136 21.63 4.17 4.78
C GLY A 136 20.23 4.28 4.16
N LYS A 137 19.17 4.03 4.94
CA LYS A 137 17.78 4.17 4.49
C LYS A 137 17.29 5.61 4.65
N ASN A 138 16.37 6.03 3.79
CA ASN A 138 15.65 7.29 3.97
C ASN A 138 14.22 6.97 4.43
N TYR A 139 14.03 6.85 5.74
CA TYR A 139 12.73 6.51 6.33
C TYR A 139 11.67 7.58 6.06
N ARG A 140 12.08 8.85 5.91
CA ARG A 140 11.13 9.89 5.52
C ARG A 140 10.53 9.60 4.15
N PHE A 141 11.36 9.22 3.18
CA PHE A 141 10.91 8.81 1.87
C PHE A 141 10.06 7.54 1.91
N GLU A 142 10.52 6.49 2.60
CA GLU A 142 9.81 5.21 2.67
C GLU A 142 8.41 5.36 3.27
N ILE A 143 8.29 6.06 4.40
CA ILE A 143 7.00 6.32 5.05
C ILE A 143 6.06 7.09 4.11
N THR A 144 6.56 8.14 3.45
CA THR A 144 5.77 8.95 2.51
C THR A 144 5.34 8.14 1.28
N LEU A 145 6.22 7.32 0.72
CA LEU A 145 5.89 6.45 -0.41
C LEU A 145 4.79 5.46 -0.03
N ILE A 146 4.92 4.77 1.11
CA ILE A 146 3.95 3.77 1.55
C ILE A 146 2.59 4.43 1.86
N GLU A 147 2.57 5.60 2.52
CA GLU A 147 1.34 6.36 2.79
C GLU A 147 0.58 6.66 1.49
N LEU A 148 1.29 7.16 0.47
CA LEU A 148 0.69 7.53 -0.81
C LEU A 148 0.30 6.31 -1.64
N LEU A 149 1.06 5.22 -1.59
CA LEU A 149 0.67 3.94 -2.21
C LEU A 149 -0.62 3.41 -1.58
N ARG A 150 -0.72 3.40 -0.24
CA ARG A 150 -1.95 3.01 0.47
C ARG A 150 -3.14 3.84 0.02
N HIS A 151 -2.99 5.16 -0.08
CA HIS A 151 -4.07 6.03 -0.55
C HIS A 151 -4.56 5.63 -1.94
N THR A 152 -3.65 5.36 -2.87
CA THR A 152 -3.97 4.86 -4.23
C THR A 152 -4.63 3.47 -4.20
N ILE A 153 -4.18 2.57 -3.32
CA ILE A 153 -4.76 1.22 -3.16
C ILE A 153 -6.21 1.31 -2.70
N VAL A 154 -6.47 2.06 -1.62
CA VAL A 154 -7.80 2.13 -0.97
C VAL A 154 -8.79 2.92 -1.82
N HIS A 155 -8.37 4.02 -2.46
CA HIS A 155 -9.32 4.89 -3.17
C HIS A 155 -9.43 4.60 -4.66
N ASN A 156 -8.37 4.10 -5.30
CA ASN A 156 -8.33 3.90 -6.75
C ASN A 156 -8.05 2.43 -7.12
N ALA A 157 -8.27 1.50 -6.20
CA ALA A 157 -7.99 0.08 -6.39
C ALA A 157 -6.56 -0.17 -6.93
N GLY A 158 -5.58 0.61 -6.45
CA GLY A 158 -4.17 0.46 -6.82
C GLY A 158 -3.83 0.95 -8.24
N LYS A 159 -4.74 1.66 -8.91
CA LYS A 159 -4.53 2.29 -10.23
C LYS A 159 -4.14 3.75 -10.07
N PHE A 160 -3.14 4.19 -10.83
CA PHE A 160 -2.74 5.58 -10.87
C PHE A 160 -3.65 6.36 -11.84
N ALA A 161 -4.21 7.47 -11.37
CA ALA A 161 -4.91 8.41 -12.26
C ALA A 161 -3.93 9.27 -13.07
N ASP A 162 -2.81 9.64 -12.44
CA ASP A 162 -1.70 10.35 -13.05
C ASP A 162 -0.41 9.95 -12.33
N THR A 163 0.40 9.15 -13.02
CA THR A 163 1.66 8.58 -12.51
C THR A 163 2.69 9.67 -12.20
N GLU A 164 2.82 10.68 -13.04
CA GLU A 164 3.81 11.75 -12.86
C GLU A 164 3.42 12.66 -11.69
N LYS A 165 2.12 12.95 -11.55
CA LYS A 165 1.62 13.68 -10.38
C LYS A 165 1.87 12.91 -9.08
N PHE A 166 1.70 11.59 -9.08
CA PHE A 166 2.02 10.76 -7.92
C PHE A 166 3.51 10.83 -7.57
N ILE A 167 4.40 10.61 -8.55
CA ILE A 167 5.86 10.64 -8.36
C ILE A 167 6.31 11.98 -7.79
N ASN A 168 5.85 13.08 -8.40
CA ASN A 168 6.20 14.43 -7.94
C ASN A 168 5.72 14.66 -6.50
N LYS A 169 4.49 14.23 -6.18
CA LYS A 169 3.95 14.34 -4.82
C LYS A 169 4.80 13.58 -3.80
N VAL A 170 5.24 12.36 -4.10
CA VAL A 170 6.12 11.57 -3.19
C VAL A 170 7.43 12.32 -2.95
N LEU A 171 8.07 12.80 -4.01
CA LEU A 171 9.38 13.46 -3.91
C LEU A 171 9.29 14.77 -3.14
N ASP A 172 8.25 15.56 -3.40
CA ASP A 172 8.04 16.87 -2.78
C ASP A 172 7.69 16.72 -1.29
N GLU A 173 6.80 15.79 -0.94
CA GLU A 173 6.47 15.50 0.46
C GLU A 173 7.65 14.89 1.25
N SER A 174 8.56 14.22 0.55
CA SER A 174 9.80 13.67 1.12
C SER A 174 10.94 14.68 1.21
N SER A 175 10.74 15.92 0.74
CA SER A 175 11.77 16.97 0.65
C SER A 175 12.98 16.59 -0.22
N ILE A 176 12.75 15.77 -1.26
CA ILE A 176 13.79 15.34 -2.19
C ILE A 176 13.83 16.29 -3.39
N SER A 177 14.98 16.96 -3.56
CA SER A 177 15.20 17.95 -4.62
C SER A 177 16.60 17.87 -5.21
N GLY A 178 16.81 18.54 -6.34
CA GLY A 178 18.12 18.66 -6.97
C GLY A 178 18.62 17.37 -7.65
N LYS A 179 19.95 17.18 -7.64
CA LYS A 179 20.63 16.16 -8.46
C LYS A 179 20.26 14.71 -8.12
N THR A 180 19.79 14.45 -6.89
CA THR A 180 19.41 13.09 -6.46
C THR A 180 17.98 12.72 -6.84
N ARG A 181 17.15 13.68 -7.30
CA ARG A 181 15.73 13.47 -7.61
C ARG A 181 15.52 12.33 -8.61
N ASN A 182 16.33 12.27 -9.67
CA ASN A 182 16.24 11.23 -10.71
C ASN A 182 16.47 9.81 -10.16
N ASN A 183 17.33 9.66 -9.15
CA ASN A 183 17.55 8.36 -8.53
C ASN A 183 16.32 7.91 -7.76
N TRP A 184 15.73 8.80 -6.95
CA TRP A 184 14.52 8.51 -6.19
C TRP A 184 13.29 8.30 -7.07
N GLU A 185 13.18 9.05 -8.16
CA GLU A 185 12.16 8.80 -9.18
C GLU A 185 12.27 7.38 -9.74
N ARG A 186 13.49 6.94 -10.07
CA ARG A 186 13.72 5.56 -10.52
C ARG A 186 13.32 4.55 -9.45
N GLU A 187 13.60 4.81 -8.18
CA GLU A 187 13.14 3.95 -7.08
C GLU A 187 11.61 3.87 -7.02
N ILE A 188 10.88 5.00 -7.12
CA ILE A 188 9.41 5.00 -7.13
C ILE A 188 8.86 4.19 -8.31
N ARG A 189 9.42 4.39 -9.50
CA ARG A 189 8.97 3.72 -10.74
C ARG A 189 9.13 2.20 -10.67
N GLN A 190 9.97 1.66 -9.80
CA GLN A 190 10.06 0.20 -9.60
C GLN A 190 8.73 -0.39 -9.11
N TYR A 191 7.90 0.36 -8.40
CA TYR A 191 6.60 -0.08 -7.89
C TYR A 191 5.45 0.17 -8.88
N ILE A 192 5.76 0.61 -10.11
CA ILE A 192 4.76 0.94 -11.13
C ILE A 192 4.92 -0.04 -12.29
N ALA A 193 3.80 -0.56 -12.78
CA ALA A 193 3.74 -1.36 -13.99
C ALA A 193 2.51 -1.02 -14.80
N LYS A 194 2.57 -1.22 -16.10
CA LYS A 194 1.43 -1.07 -16.98
C LYS A 194 0.63 -2.37 -17.01
N GLU A 195 -0.66 -2.28 -16.72
CA GLU A 195 -1.62 -3.37 -16.86
C GLU A 195 -2.77 -2.89 -17.74
N GLN A 196 -2.91 -3.50 -18.92
CA GLN A 196 -3.84 -3.03 -19.97
C GLN A 196 -3.57 -1.54 -20.31
N ASP A 197 -4.56 -0.68 -20.06
CA ASP A 197 -4.53 0.76 -20.35
C ASP A 197 -4.28 1.62 -19.10
N SER A 198 -3.88 1.02 -17.98
CA SER A 198 -3.67 1.73 -16.72
C SER A 198 -2.30 1.42 -16.11
N ASP A 199 -1.69 2.43 -15.50
CA ASP A 199 -0.56 2.21 -14.61
C ASP A 199 -1.07 1.74 -13.25
N ILE A 200 -0.48 0.68 -12.73
CA ILE A 200 -0.85 0.05 -11.47
C ILE A 200 0.34 -0.05 -10.51
N ILE A 201 0.01 -0.15 -9.23
CA ILE A 201 0.96 -0.52 -8.18
C ILE A 201 1.32 -2.00 -8.34
N MET A 202 2.60 -2.28 -8.59
CA MET A 202 3.14 -3.61 -8.82
C MET A 202 4.13 -4.01 -7.73
N LEU A 203 3.67 -4.87 -6.83
CA LEU A 203 4.40 -5.35 -5.65
C LEU A 203 4.87 -6.80 -5.78
N LEU A 204 4.54 -7.47 -6.89
CA LEU A 204 5.05 -8.80 -7.19
C LEU A 204 6.57 -8.80 -7.32
N GLU A 205 7.14 -10.00 -7.15
CA GLU A 205 8.56 -10.15 -7.31
C GLU A 205 9.00 -9.88 -8.75
N ARG A 206 10.08 -9.11 -8.91
CA ARG A 206 10.77 -9.03 -10.21
C ARG A 206 12.05 -9.88 -10.17
N PRO A 207 12.42 -10.54 -11.27
CA PRO A 207 13.74 -11.15 -11.40
C PRO A 207 14.81 -10.09 -11.18
N SER A 208 15.84 -10.41 -10.41
CA SER A 208 16.96 -9.50 -10.19
C SER A 208 17.80 -9.36 -11.47
N GLU A 209 17.70 -8.23 -12.14
CA GLU A 209 18.54 -7.91 -13.31
C GLU A 209 20.04 -7.90 -12.96
N LYS A 210 20.39 -7.62 -11.70
CA LYS A 210 21.78 -7.58 -11.21
C LYS A 210 22.39 -8.94 -10.88
N LEU A 211 21.57 -9.94 -10.55
CA LEU A 211 22.04 -11.23 -10.02
C LEU A 211 21.89 -12.40 -11.02
N GLY A 212 21.48 -12.10 -12.26
CA GLY A 212 21.44 -13.07 -13.35
C GLY A 212 20.29 -14.08 -13.27
N SER A 213 20.27 -14.99 -14.25
CA SER A 213 19.20 -15.95 -14.55
C SER A 213 18.98 -17.08 -13.53
N MET A 214 19.60 -17.02 -12.34
CA MET A 214 19.47 -18.04 -11.29
C MET A 214 18.23 -17.85 -10.38
N GLY A 215 17.10 -17.37 -10.92
CA GLY A 215 15.82 -17.39 -10.20
C GLY A 215 15.75 -16.56 -8.92
N TRP A 216 16.62 -15.55 -8.75
CA TRP A 216 16.57 -14.65 -7.60
C TRP A 216 15.52 -13.57 -7.84
N HIS A 217 14.51 -13.55 -6.97
CA HIS A 217 13.34 -12.70 -7.05
C HIS A 217 13.38 -11.63 -5.96
N PHE A 218 13.30 -10.35 -6.33
CA PHE A 218 13.17 -9.26 -5.36
C PHE A 218 11.71 -9.10 -4.95
N LYS A 219 11.38 -9.46 -3.71
CA LYS A 219 10.05 -9.24 -3.14
C LYS A 219 9.86 -7.78 -2.77
N LYS A 220 9.22 -7.02 -3.66
CA LYS A 220 8.98 -5.58 -3.46
C LYS A 220 8.14 -5.28 -2.23
N ALA A 221 7.17 -6.16 -1.92
CA ALA A 221 6.38 -6.04 -0.70
C ALA A 221 7.25 -6.18 0.56
N GLU A 222 8.15 -7.17 0.61
CA GLU A 222 9.05 -7.35 1.77
C GLU A 222 10.01 -6.18 1.93
N TYR A 223 10.52 -5.60 0.84
CA TYR A 223 11.37 -4.40 0.91
C TYR A 223 10.67 -3.21 1.57
N LEU A 224 9.35 -3.06 1.35
CA LEU A 224 8.56 -2.00 1.99
C LEU A 224 8.18 -2.32 3.45
N LEU A 225 8.27 -3.58 3.85
CA LEU A 225 7.86 -4.06 5.18
C LEU A 225 9.03 -4.27 6.15
N GLY A 226 10.26 -4.44 5.66
CA GLY A 226 11.49 -4.58 6.47
C GLY A 226 12.34 -3.32 6.45
#